data_AF-A0A0K8TGQ3-F1
#
_entry.id   AF-A0A0K8TGQ3-F1
#
_cell.length_a   1.000
_cell.length_b   1.000
_cell.length_c   1.000
_cell.angle_alpha   90.00
_cell.angle_beta   90.00
_cell.angle_gamma   90.00
#
_symmetry.space_group_name_H-M   'P 1'
#
loop_
_entity.id
_entity.type
_entity.pdbx_description
1 polymer ?
#
loop_
_entity_poly.entity_id
_entity_poly.type
_entity_poly.pdbx_seq_one_letter_code
_entity_poly.pdbx_strand_id
1 'polypeptide(L)'
;MSCQFKLFASIVDVDKVKSCLFTGECTSSEVAEGEDSWNWTVDEPVSEDWLEECHVSLSPSSELLVFARERNLVILNGKWDSDKNSEDKINYHIAWNGDVTKEYVERITSVLCLPLAGQGKLSTHGGADWTAVAVGFSTGAIRFYTENGSILLSELLHEEPVKSIKCQSFQ
;
A
#
# COMPACT_ATOMS: atom_id res chain seq x y z
N MET A 1 -35.87 0.33 -6.58
CA MET A 1 -34.55 0.96 -6.40
C MET A 1 -33.51 -0.15 -6.53
N SER A 2 -32.97 -0.40 -7.72
CA SER A 2 -31.87 -1.36 -7.88
C SER A 2 -30.54 -0.61 -7.73
N CYS A 3 -29.80 -0.85 -6.65
CA CYS A 3 -28.40 -0.44 -6.59
C CYS A 3 -27.61 -1.29 -7.60
N GLN A 4 -26.78 -0.63 -8.41
CA GLN A 4 -25.81 -1.29 -9.29
C GLN A 4 -24.42 -0.83 -8.85
N PHE A 5 -23.53 -1.78 -8.62
CA PHE A 5 -22.11 -1.48 -8.44
C PHE A 5 -21.55 -1.13 -9.81
N LYS A 6 -21.06 0.10 -9.96
CA LYS A 6 -20.30 0.50 -11.14
C LYS A 6 -18.83 0.25 -10.86
N LEU A 7 -18.20 -0.49 -11.76
CA LEU A 7 -16.76 -0.59 -11.78
C LEU A 7 -16.19 0.80 -12.06
N PHE A 8 -15.16 1.17 -11.31
CA PHE A 8 -14.50 2.48 -11.45
C PHE A 8 -12.98 2.35 -11.60
N ALA A 9 -12.42 1.23 -11.15
CA ALA A 9 -11.00 0.95 -11.23
C ALA A 9 -10.73 -0.56 -11.20
N SER A 10 -9.57 -0.96 -11.73
CA SER A 10 -9.07 -2.33 -11.67
C SER A 10 -7.58 -2.38 -11.35
N ILE A 11 -7.13 -3.50 -10.79
CA ILE A 11 -5.71 -3.78 -10.53
C ILE A 11 -5.21 -4.63 -11.69
N VAL A 12 -4.13 -4.18 -12.34
CA VAL A 12 -3.65 -4.81 -13.58
C VAL A 12 -3.09 -6.22 -13.35
N ASP A 13 -2.39 -6.43 -12.23
CA ASP A 13 -1.72 -7.70 -11.92
C ASP A 13 -1.95 -8.07 -10.45
N VAL A 14 -3.08 -8.72 -10.18
CA VAL A 14 -3.48 -9.13 -8.82
C VAL A 14 -2.59 -10.24 -8.29
N ASP A 15 -2.17 -11.17 -9.15
CA ASP A 15 -1.33 -12.29 -8.74
C ASP A 15 0.03 -11.81 -8.27
N LYS A 16 0.63 -10.83 -8.96
CA LYS A 16 1.85 -10.19 -8.49
C LYS A 16 1.65 -9.48 -7.17
N VAL A 17 0.53 -8.77 -6.95
CA VAL A 17 0.24 -8.14 -5.64
C VAL A 17 0.22 -9.20 -4.54
N LYS A 18 -0.42 -10.35 -4.77
CA LYS A 18 -0.42 -11.48 -3.83
C LYS A 18 1.00 -12.01 -3.59
N SER A 19 1.78 -12.27 -4.64
CA SER A 19 3.16 -12.73 -4.49
C SER A 19 4.01 -11.77 -3.65
N CYS A 20 3.92 -10.47 -3.89
CA CYS A 20 4.68 -9.49 -3.13
C CYS A 20 4.22 -9.42 -1.65
N LEU A 21 2.93 -9.67 -1.34
CA LEU A 21 2.40 -9.64 0.03
C LEU A 21 2.67 -10.92 0.82
N PHE A 22 2.57 -12.09 0.20
CA PHE A 22 2.64 -13.39 0.88
C PHE A 22 4.05 -14.01 0.85
N THR A 23 4.76 -13.86 -0.27
CA THR A 23 6.10 -14.44 -0.45
C THR A 23 7.21 -13.42 -0.15
N GLY A 24 6.92 -12.11 -0.31
CA GLY A 24 7.89 -11.04 -0.09
C GLY A 24 8.91 -10.86 -1.23
N GLU A 25 8.75 -11.58 -2.34
CA GLU A 25 9.62 -11.49 -3.51
C GLU A 25 8.93 -10.69 -4.62
N CYS A 26 9.41 -9.47 -4.88
CA CYS A 26 9.06 -8.69 -6.08
C CYS A 26 10.09 -7.58 -6.34
N THR A 27 11.36 -7.92 -6.50
CA THR A 27 12.37 -7.00 -7.04
C THR A 27 12.47 -7.15 -8.56
N SER A 28 12.13 -6.09 -9.28
CA SER A 28 12.54 -5.94 -10.68
C SER A 28 14.07 -5.78 -10.74
N SER A 29 14.67 -6.50 -11.69
CA SER A 29 16.06 -6.44 -12.20
C SER A 29 17.21 -7.08 -11.40
N GLU A 30 17.81 -8.07 -12.09
CA GLU A 30 19.23 -8.46 -12.17
C GLU A 30 19.82 -9.43 -11.14
N VAL A 31 19.89 -10.68 -11.60
CA VAL A 31 20.86 -11.77 -11.35
C VAL A 31 21.86 -11.54 -10.21
N ALA A 32 21.67 -12.28 -9.12
CA ALA A 32 22.77 -12.69 -8.25
C ALA A 32 22.63 -14.19 -8.01
N GLU A 33 23.43 -14.97 -8.74
CA GLU A 33 23.67 -16.38 -8.43
C GLU A 33 24.40 -16.47 -7.09
N GLY A 34 23.82 -17.21 -6.15
CA GLY A 34 24.29 -17.32 -4.77
C GLY A 34 23.59 -18.48 -4.09
N GLU A 35 24.18 -19.65 -4.31
CA GLU A 35 23.85 -21.01 -3.89
C GLU A 35 23.70 -21.16 -2.36
N ASP A 36 22.82 -22.10 -1.97
CA ASP A 36 22.60 -22.67 -0.63
C ASP A 36 21.66 -21.95 0.35
N SER A 37 20.35 -22.02 0.08
CA SER A 37 19.34 -22.05 1.13
C SER A 37 18.20 -22.99 0.73
N TRP A 38 18.03 -24.08 1.47
CA TRP A 38 16.89 -25.00 1.35
C TRP A 38 15.61 -24.28 1.77
N ASN A 39 15.05 -23.46 0.88
CA ASN A 39 13.78 -22.78 1.10
C ASN A 39 12.65 -23.77 0.82
N TRP A 40 12.14 -24.45 1.85
CA TRP A 40 10.86 -25.14 1.78
C TRP A 40 9.74 -24.09 1.77
N THR A 41 9.58 -23.35 0.68
CA THR A 41 8.34 -22.64 0.42
C THR A 41 7.33 -23.69 -0.02
N VAL A 42 6.60 -24.23 0.96
CA VAL A 42 5.32 -24.84 0.64
C VAL A 42 4.49 -23.71 0.05
N ASP A 43 4.32 -23.70 -1.27
CA ASP A 43 3.36 -22.86 -1.96
C ASP A 43 1.96 -23.27 -1.49
N GLU A 44 1.59 -22.87 -0.28
CA GLU A 44 0.20 -22.94 0.14
C GLU A 44 -0.58 -22.03 -0.79
N PRO A 45 -1.64 -22.54 -1.45
CA PRO A 45 -2.44 -21.71 -2.33
C PRO A 45 -2.99 -20.55 -1.51
N VAL A 46 -2.65 -19.32 -1.92
CA VAL A 46 -3.20 -18.09 -1.34
C VAL A 46 -4.73 -18.23 -1.37
N SER A 47 -5.37 -18.17 -0.20
CA SER A 47 -6.81 -18.36 -0.05
C SER A 47 -7.60 -17.38 -0.94
N GLU A 48 -8.82 -17.75 -1.33
CA GLU A 48 -9.69 -16.84 -2.08
C GLU A 48 -9.98 -15.55 -1.28
N ASP A 49 -9.86 -15.61 0.05
CA ASP A 49 -10.12 -14.53 1.01
C ASP A 49 -8.85 -13.74 1.41
N TRP A 50 -7.81 -13.73 0.58
CA TRP A 50 -6.54 -13.04 0.83
C TRP A 50 -6.66 -11.56 1.25
N LEU A 51 -7.75 -10.89 0.85
CA LEU A 51 -8.05 -9.51 1.21
C LEU A 51 -8.38 -9.35 2.70
N GLU A 52 -8.94 -10.37 3.35
CA GLU A 52 -9.30 -10.33 4.78
C GLU A 52 -8.05 -10.27 5.67
N GLU A 53 -6.94 -10.84 5.20
CA GLU A 53 -5.65 -10.80 5.88
C GLU A 53 -4.85 -9.52 5.59
N CYS A 54 -5.35 -8.65 4.72
CA CYS A 54 -4.66 -7.44 4.29
C CYS A 54 -5.25 -6.19 4.95
N HIS A 55 -4.37 -5.26 5.31
CA HIS A 55 -4.74 -3.87 5.56
C HIS A 55 -4.75 -3.11 4.24
N VAL A 56 -5.86 -2.43 3.95
CA VAL A 56 -6.06 -1.72 2.68
C VAL A 56 -6.36 -0.26 2.94
N SER A 57 -5.75 0.63 2.16
CA SER A 57 -6.11 2.05 2.16
C SER A 57 -6.08 2.63 0.75
N LEU A 58 -7.13 3.39 0.41
CA LEU A 58 -7.26 4.11 -0.85
C LEU A 58 -7.12 5.61 -0.55
N SER A 59 -6.32 6.32 -1.35
CA SER A 59 -6.22 7.77 -1.20
C SER A 59 -7.54 8.45 -1.58
N PRO A 60 -7.89 9.60 -0.96
CA PRO A 60 -9.12 10.32 -1.31
C PRO A 60 -9.19 10.77 -2.77
N SER A 61 -8.04 10.98 -3.41
CA SER A 61 -7.86 11.32 -4.83
C SER A 61 -7.92 10.10 -5.76
N SER A 62 -8.00 8.87 -5.22
CA SER A 62 -7.90 7.60 -5.95
C SER A 62 -6.59 7.38 -6.71
N GLU A 63 -5.56 8.18 -6.46
CA GLU A 63 -4.25 8.09 -7.11
C GLU A 63 -3.35 6.99 -6.51
N LEU A 64 -3.58 6.62 -5.25
CA LEU A 64 -2.81 5.59 -4.54
C LEU A 64 -3.72 4.56 -3.89
N LEU A 65 -3.41 3.30 -4.11
CA LEU A 65 -4.01 2.16 -3.42
C LEU A 65 -2.88 1.37 -2.74
N VAL A 66 -3.03 1.12 -1.45
CA VAL A 66 -2.00 0.47 -0.64
C VAL A 66 -2.55 -0.78 0.00
N PHE A 67 -1.79 -1.87 -0.10
CA PHE A 67 -2.00 -3.12 0.61
C PHE A 67 -0.85 -3.38 1.57
N ALA A 68 -1.14 -3.89 2.75
CA ALA A 68 -0.14 -4.29 3.70
C ALA A 68 -0.53 -5.60 4.38
N ARG A 69 0.42 -6.49 4.58
CA ARG A 69 0.22 -7.75 5.30
C ARG A 69 1.50 -8.15 6.00
N GLU A 70 1.39 -8.52 7.27
CA GLU A 70 2.51 -8.97 8.10
C GLU A 70 3.69 -7.97 8.10
N ARG A 71 4.67 -8.12 7.23
CA ARG A 71 5.82 -7.20 7.09
C ARG A 71 5.86 -6.48 5.75
N ASN A 72 5.09 -6.96 4.78
CA ASN A 72 5.15 -6.54 3.40
C ASN A 72 4.12 -5.44 3.13
N LEU A 73 4.56 -4.42 2.42
CA LEU A 73 3.74 -3.31 1.95
C LEU A 73 3.83 -3.24 0.43
N VAL A 74 2.70 -3.05 -0.24
CA VAL A 74 2.59 -2.85 -1.70
C VAL A 74 1.85 -1.55 -1.95
N ILE A 75 2.48 -0.66 -2.72
CA ILE A 75 1.93 0.63 -3.12
C ILE A 75 1.63 0.57 -4.62
N LEU A 76 0.39 0.89 -4.98
CA LEU A 76 -0.06 0.94 -6.36
C LEU A 76 -0.46 2.37 -6.75
N ASN A 77 0.00 2.81 -7.91
CA ASN A 77 -0.38 4.09 -8.50
C ASN A 77 -1.49 3.88 -9.53
N GLY A 78 -2.54 4.68 -9.42
CA GLY A 78 -3.64 4.73 -10.38
C GLY A 78 -3.24 5.50 -11.63
N LYS A 79 -3.39 4.88 -12.79
CA LYS A 79 -3.28 5.55 -14.10
C LYS A 79 -4.67 5.68 -14.69
N TRP A 80 -5.03 6.92 -15.04
CA TRP A 80 -6.30 7.18 -15.71
C TRP A 80 -6.26 6.63 -17.14
N ASP A 81 -7.18 5.74 -17.47
CA ASP A 81 -7.39 5.33 -18.86
C ASP A 81 -8.36 6.31 -19.52
N SER A 82 -7.88 6.94 -20.60
CA SER A 82 -8.66 7.94 -21.34
C SER A 82 -9.45 7.33 -22.49
N ASP A 83 -9.33 6.02 -22.70
CA ASP A 83 -10.09 5.34 -23.73
C ASP A 83 -11.59 5.33 -23.37
N LYS A 84 -12.43 5.63 -24.35
CA LYS A 84 -13.88 5.87 -24.13
C LYS A 84 -14.69 4.57 -23.97
N ASN A 85 -14.04 3.43 -24.15
CA ASN A 85 -14.70 2.13 -24.29
C ASN A 85 -14.47 1.20 -23.09
N SER A 86 -13.58 1.55 -22.16
CA SER A 86 -13.40 0.81 -20.90
C SER A 86 -14.40 1.29 -19.85
N GLU A 87 -15.04 0.34 -19.16
CA GLU A 87 -15.83 0.66 -17.96
C GLU A 87 -14.90 1.07 -16.79
N ASP A 88 -13.63 0.66 -16.84
CA ASP A 88 -12.57 0.98 -15.90
C ASP A 88 -11.93 2.32 -16.24
N LYS A 89 -12.07 3.28 -15.33
CA LYS A 89 -11.48 4.62 -15.50
C LYS A 89 -10.06 4.71 -14.97
N ILE A 90 -9.68 3.82 -14.04
CA ILE A 90 -8.38 3.85 -13.36
C ILE A 90 -7.79 2.44 -13.32
N ASN A 91 -6.57 2.30 -13.81
CA ASN A 91 -5.80 1.07 -13.74
C ASN A 91 -4.67 1.22 -12.71
N TYR A 92 -4.66 0.37 -11.68
CA TYR A 92 -3.65 0.38 -10.64
C TYR A 92 -2.46 -0.49 -11.02
N HIS A 93 -1.27 0.10 -10.98
CA HIS A 93 0.01 -0.57 -11.21
C HIS A 93 0.87 -0.53 -9.95
N ILE A 94 1.56 -1.62 -9.64
CA ILE A 94 2.54 -1.65 -8.55
C ILE A 94 3.64 -0.62 -8.83
N ALA A 95 3.74 0.38 -7.97
CA ALA A 95 4.79 1.39 -7.98
C ALA A 95 5.96 0.98 -7.09
N TRP A 96 5.65 0.40 -5.93
CA TRP A 96 6.65 -0.06 -4.97
C TRP A 96 6.12 -1.24 -4.15
N ASN A 97 7.03 -2.11 -3.72
CA ASN A 97 6.74 -3.14 -2.72
C ASN A 97 7.99 -3.43 -1.88
N GLY A 98 7.80 -3.93 -0.66
CA GLY A 98 8.89 -4.41 0.16
C GLY A 98 8.55 -4.57 1.64
N ASP A 99 9.53 -5.05 2.40
CA ASP A 99 9.47 -5.12 3.86
C ASP A 99 9.70 -3.73 4.47
N VAL A 100 8.76 -3.28 5.30
CA VAL A 100 8.80 -1.98 5.98
C VAL A 100 9.10 -2.06 7.48
N THR A 101 9.33 -3.28 7.99
CA THR A 101 9.64 -3.54 9.39
C THR A 101 11.11 -3.33 9.71
N LYS A 102 11.40 -2.90 10.94
CA LYS A 102 12.77 -2.74 11.44
C LYS A 102 13.25 -3.95 12.24
N GLU A 103 12.32 -4.68 12.83
CA GLU A 103 12.58 -5.84 13.69
C GLU A 103 11.84 -7.05 13.14
N TYR A 104 12.44 -8.23 13.27
CA TYR A 104 11.87 -9.47 12.73
C TYR A 104 10.49 -9.81 13.31
N VAL A 105 10.22 -9.44 14.56
CA VAL A 105 8.96 -9.67 15.27
C VAL A 105 7.92 -8.58 15.04
N GLU A 106 8.32 -7.47 14.43
CA GLU A 106 7.43 -6.37 14.15
C GLU A 106 6.48 -6.75 13.00
N ARG A 107 5.22 -6.32 13.12
CA ARG A 107 4.16 -6.57 12.14
C ARG A 107 3.37 -5.30 11.90
N ILE A 108 2.93 -5.11 10.67
CA ILE A 108 2.00 -4.07 10.26
C ILE A 108 0.63 -4.40 10.84
N THR A 109 0.00 -3.41 11.47
CA THR A 109 -1.32 -3.56 12.10
C THR A 109 -2.36 -2.61 11.53
N SER A 110 -1.95 -1.56 10.82
CA SER A 110 -2.85 -0.61 10.17
C SER A 110 -2.11 0.20 9.09
N VAL A 111 -2.86 0.67 8.09
CA VAL A 111 -2.34 1.51 7.01
C VAL A 111 -3.34 2.62 6.67
N LEU A 112 -2.84 3.80 6.31
CA LEU A 112 -3.64 4.95 5.91
C LEU A 112 -2.94 5.77 4.82
N CYS A 113 -3.60 5.95 3.68
CA CYS A 113 -3.23 6.96 2.69
C CYS A 113 -3.59 8.36 3.21
N LEU A 114 -2.58 9.15 3.53
CA LEU A 114 -2.68 10.45 4.15
C LEU A 114 -2.48 11.57 3.11
N PRO A 115 -3.54 12.28 2.71
CA PRO A 115 -3.39 13.45 1.84
C PRO A 115 -2.66 14.57 2.59
N LEU A 116 -1.57 15.06 2.00
CA LEU A 116 -0.81 16.20 2.49
C LEU A 116 -1.03 17.39 1.54
N ALA A 117 -1.61 18.47 2.06
CA ALA A 117 -1.65 19.74 1.35
C ALA A 117 -0.28 20.43 1.47
N GLY A 118 0.33 20.78 0.35
CA GLY A 118 1.55 21.58 0.35
C GLY A 118 1.25 23.01 0.77
N GLN A 119 2.11 23.61 1.58
CA GLN A 119 2.03 25.03 1.96
C GLN A 119 2.54 25.97 0.83
N GLY A 120 2.51 25.53 -0.43
CA GLY A 120 3.14 26.21 -1.56
C GLY A 120 2.13 26.95 -2.46
N LYS A 121 2.58 28.05 -3.10
CA LYS A 121 1.82 28.83 -4.11
C LYS A 121 1.33 28.03 -5.34
N LEU A 122 1.62 26.73 -5.42
CA LEU A 122 1.22 25.83 -6.50
C LEU A 122 -0.13 25.15 -6.26
N SER A 123 -0.70 25.23 -5.04
CA SER A 123 -2.01 24.66 -4.71
C SER A 123 -3.17 25.48 -5.28
N THR A 124 -3.22 25.63 -6.61
CA THR A 124 -4.21 26.49 -7.30
C THR A 124 -5.59 25.83 -7.41
N HIS A 125 -5.74 24.57 -6.97
CA HIS A 125 -7.00 23.81 -7.12
C HIS A 125 -7.50 23.03 -5.89
N GLY A 126 -7.03 23.33 -4.67
CA GLY A 126 -7.65 22.80 -3.44
C GLY A 126 -7.62 21.28 -3.28
N GLY A 127 -6.76 20.59 -4.03
CA GLY A 127 -6.46 19.16 -3.87
C GLY A 127 -5.24 18.94 -2.96
N ALA A 128 -5.05 17.70 -2.49
CA ALA A 128 -3.78 17.30 -1.88
C ALA A 128 -2.68 17.37 -2.95
N ASP A 129 -1.56 18.03 -2.64
CA ASP A 129 -0.44 18.11 -3.56
C ASP A 129 0.37 16.81 -3.59
N TRP A 130 0.22 15.99 -2.54
CA TRP A 130 0.93 14.74 -2.36
C TRP A 130 0.20 13.84 -1.34
N THR A 131 0.35 12.52 -1.48
CA THR A 131 -0.19 11.54 -0.53
C THR A 131 0.95 10.74 0.11
N ALA A 132 1.00 10.75 1.44
CA ALA A 132 1.92 9.91 2.22
C ALA A 132 1.22 8.61 2.65
N VAL A 133 1.99 7.56 2.92
CA VAL A 133 1.49 6.28 3.42
C VAL A 133 1.88 6.15 4.89
N ALA A 134 0.91 6.25 5.79
CA ALA A 134 1.11 6.03 7.21
C ALA A 134 0.90 4.54 7.54
N VAL A 135 1.88 3.92 8.20
CA VAL A 135 1.87 2.51 8.58
C VAL A 135 2.05 2.39 10.09
N GLY A 136 1.13 1.70 10.74
CA GLY A 136 1.17 1.39 12.17
C GLY A 136 1.69 -0.01 12.40
N PHE A 137 2.45 -0.18 13.48
CA PHE A 137 3.12 -1.44 13.80
C PHE A 137 2.69 -2.02 15.14
N SER A 138 2.93 -3.33 15.33
CA SER A 138 2.70 -4.08 16.57
C SER A 138 3.54 -3.58 17.75
N THR A 139 4.65 -2.92 17.47
CA THR A 139 5.53 -2.25 18.44
C THR A 139 4.95 -0.95 18.99
N GLY A 140 3.85 -0.45 18.42
CA GLY A 140 3.29 0.87 18.73
C GLY A 140 3.97 2.03 17.99
N ALA A 141 4.91 1.72 17.10
CA ALA A 141 5.50 2.68 16.19
C ALA A 141 4.54 3.05 15.05
N ILE A 142 4.65 4.28 14.55
CA ILE A 142 4.06 4.74 13.30
C ILE A 142 5.18 5.25 12.39
N ARG A 143 5.16 4.82 11.14
CA ARG A 143 6.09 5.30 10.10
C ARG A 143 5.33 5.84 8.92
N PHE A 144 5.88 6.90 8.34
CA PHE A 144 5.34 7.54 7.16
C PHE A 144 6.27 7.27 6.00
N TYR A 145 5.69 6.85 4.87
CA TYR A 145 6.41 6.57 3.64
C TYR A 145 5.91 7.49 2.53
N THR A 146 6.78 7.73 1.55
CA THR A 146 6.39 8.31 0.27
C THR A 146 5.61 7.30 -0.56
N GLU A 147 4.94 7.77 -1.59
CA GLU A 147 4.34 6.93 -2.64
C GLU A 147 5.32 5.96 -3.33
N ASN A 148 6.63 6.21 -3.21
CA ASN A 148 7.69 5.36 -3.77
C ASN A 148 8.37 4.47 -2.70
N GLY A 149 7.82 4.39 -1.49
CA GLY A 149 8.33 3.53 -0.42
C GLY A 149 9.50 4.10 0.39
N SER A 150 9.93 5.34 0.15
CA SER A 150 10.98 5.98 0.95
C SER A 150 10.43 6.42 2.31
N ILE A 151 11.19 6.22 3.39
CA ILE A 151 10.76 6.65 4.72
C ILE A 151 10.86 8.17 4.90
N LEU A 152 9.83 8.78 5.46
CA LEU A 152 9.74 10.20 5.80
C LEU A 152 9.93 10.46 7.28
N LEU A 153 9.24 9.67 8.11
CA LEU A 153 9.23 9.81 9.56
C LEU A 153 9.02 8.44 10.21
N SER A 154 9.59 8.23 11.39
CA SER A 154 9.41 7.02 12.19
C SER A 154 9.40 7.40 13.66
N GLU A 155 8.24 7.30 14.30
CA GLU A 155 8.06 7.68 15.70
C GLU A 155 7.40 6.56 16.50
N LEU A 156 7.81 6.41 17.76
CA LEU A 156 7.16 5.52 18.72
C LEU A 156 6.10 6.31 19.49
N LEU A 157 4.82 6.07 19.20
CA LEU A 157 3.72 6.85 19.80
C LEU A 157 3.01 6.11 20.95
N HIS A 158 3.16 4.79 21.01
CA HIS A 158 2.61 3.96 22.07
C HIS A 158 3.53 2.74 22.31
N GLU A 159 3.40 2.10 23.47
CA GLU A 159 4.09 0.83 23.79
C GLU A 159 3.26 -0.41 23.41
N GLU A 160 2.05 -0.22 22.89
CA GLU A 160 1.12 -1.29 22.50
C GLU A 160 0.86 -1.22 20.99
N PRO A 161 0.41 -2.33 20.35
CA PRO A 161 0.09 -2.35 18.93
C PRO A 161 -0.83 -1.22 18.47
N VAL A 162 -0.48 -0.56 17.36
CA VAL A 162 -1.32 0.48 16.77
C VAL A 162 -2.62 -0.14 16.24
N LYS A 163 -3.76 0.24 16.82
CA LYS A 163 -5.07 -0.33 16.44
C LYS A 163 -5.67 0.27 15.18
N SER A 164 -5.52 1.58 14.99
CA SER A 164 -6.02 2.29 13.83
C SER A 164 -5.36 3.65 13.71
N ILE A 165 -5.13 4.08 12.47
CA ILE A 165 -4.68 5.44 12.17
C ILE A 165 -5.85 6.19 11.55
N LYS A 166 -6.13 7.38 12.06
CA LYS A 166 -7.12 8.30 11.50
C LYS A 166 -6.50 9.68 11.41
N CYS A 167 -6.79 10.39 10.34
CA CYS A 167 -6.42 11.78 10.19
C CYS A 167 -7.69 12.63 10.05
N GLN A 168 -7.70 13.77 10.73
CA GLN A 168 -8.67 14.83 10.54
C GLN A 168 -7.89 16.11 10.28
N SER A 169 -8.08 16.71 9.11
CA SER A 169 -7.60 18.07 8.84
C SER A 169 -8.46 19.05 9.65
N PHE A 170 -7.81 20.04 10.28
CA PHE A 170 -8.52 21.19 10.83
C PHE A 170 -9.09 22.01 9.67
N GLN A 171 -10.38 22.33 9.77
CA GLN A 171 -11.09 23.22 8.83
C GLN A 171 -10.96 24.67 9.27
#